data_AF-A0A432EFH4-F1
#
_entry.id   AF-A0A432EFH4-F1
#
_cell.length_a   1.000
_cell.length_b   1.000
_cell.length_c   1.000
_cell.angle_alpha   90.00
_cell.angle_beta   90.00
_cell.angle_gamma   90.00
#
_symmetry.space_group_name_H-M   'P 1'
#
loop_
_entity.id
_entity.type
_entity.pdbx_description
1 polymer ?
#
loop_
_entity_poly.entity_id
_entity_poly.type
_entity_poly.pdbx_seq_one_letter_code
_entity_poly.pdbx_strand_id
1 'polypeptide(L)'
;MPLVKRVLSIRIAGKERKQKVRKLLLDLAHFKNLLILLIRRYRELYGYYPLNPSLLYGLLAKEYKGKYQAEFNELLQNIKNDKKLTEFLENLKAQKEKVENPHLVQSVIRNVVRDFNNYFKSLDKYREKPEKFKAKPKPPKPKKLRYLMDFSVEGNANIFKVEDDKFLCKLRNGRWLKVKLPKNFRYKITS
;
A
#
# COMPACT_ATOMS: atom_id res chain seq x y z
N MET A 1 14.69 -27.84 -19.30
CA MET A 1 13.52 -27.97 -18.38
C MET A 1 12.99 -26.59 -18.07
N PRO A 2 11.67 -26.34 -18.16
CA PRO A 2 11.10 -25.03 -17.82
C PRO A 2 11.26 -24.75 -16.32
N LEU A 3 11.61 -23.50 -15.98
CA LEU A 3 11.71 -23.03 -14.59
C LEU A 3 10.32 -23.04 -13.94
N VAL A 4 10.04 -24.03 -13.10
CA VAL A 4 8.81 -24.09 -12.32
C VAL A 4 8.87 -23.06 -11.20
N LYS A 5 8.09 -21.97 -11.31
CA LYS A 5 7.91 -21.01 -10.21
C LYS A 5 7.19 -21.70 -9.06
N ARG A 6 7.80 -21.72 -7.87
CA ARG A 6 7.22 -22.25 -6.64
C ARG A 6 7.02 -21.13 -5.62
N VAL A 7 5.94 -21.24 -4.83
CA VAL A 7 5.65 -20.29 -3.75
C VAL A 7 6.26 -20.81 -2.45
N LEU A 8 7.11 -20.01 -1.82
CA LEU A 8 7.59 -20.28 -0.45
C LEU A 8 6.62 -19.66 0.55
N SER A 9 5.91 -20.49 1.32
CA SER A 9 5.02 -20.04 2.38
C SER A 9 5.69 -20.13 3.74
N ILE A 10 5.81 -18.99 4.44
CA ILE A 10 6.43 -18.91 5.76
C ILE A 10 5.35 -18.64 6.80
N ARG A 11 5.21 -19.54 7.78
CA ARG A 11 4.32 -19.35 8.94
C ARG A 11 5.11 -18.82 10.13
N ILE A 12 4.61 -17.75 10.74
CA ILE A 12 5.26 -17.11 11.89
C ILE A 12 4.67 -17.69 13.18
N ALA A 13 5.51 -18.39 13.95
CA ALA A 13 5.20 -18.89 15.29
C ALA A 13 5.69 -17.94 16.39
N GLY A 14 5.13 -18.07 17.60
CA GLY A 14 5.47 -17.26 18.78
C GLY A 14 4.65 -15.98 18.93
N LYS A 15 4.14 -15.72 20.15
CA LYS A 15 3.21 -14.61 20.46
C LYS A 15 3.80 -13.24 20.11
N GLU A 16 5.03 -12.98 20.56
CA GLU A 16 5.70 -11.69 20.33
C GLU A 16 5.97 -11.41 18.85
N ARG A 17 6.45 -12.41 18.11
CA ARG A 17 6.77 -12.26 16.67
C ARG A 17 5.50 -11.97 15.88
N LYS A 18 4.42 -12.70 16.17
CA LYS A 18 3.08 -12.45 15.60
C LYS A 18 2.62 -11.03 15.91
N GLN A 19 2.78 -10.57 17.14
CA GLN A 19 2.36 -9.22 17.54
C GLN A 19 3.14 -8.12 16.81
N LYS A 20 4.47 -8.28 16.64
CA LYS A 20 5.31 -7.32 15.90
C LYS A 20 4.88 -7.20 14.43
N VAL A 21 4.64 -8.32 13.76
CA VAL A 21 4.18 -8.35 12.36
C VAL A 21 2.76 -7.82 12.23
N ARG A 22 1.87 -8.22 13.14
CA ARG A 22 0.48 -7.74 13.17
C ARG A 22 0.42 -6.23 13.36
N LYS A 23 1.25 -5.65 14.23
CA LYS A 23 1.33 -4.18 14.42
C LYS A 23 1.69 -3.48 13.12
N LEU A 24 2.73 -3.94 12.41
CA LEU A 24 3.12 -3.39 11.12
C LEU A 24 1.99 -3.48 10.08
N LEU A 25 1.32 -4.63 9.98
CA LEU A 25 0.19 -4.82 9.07
C LEU A 25 -0.99 -3.89 9.38
N LEU A 26 -1.32 -3.71 10.66
CA LEU A 26 -2.35 -2.77 11.10
C LEU A 26 -1.96 -1.32 10.78
N ASP A 27 -0.69 -0.96 10.99
CA ASP A 27 -0.16 0.36 10.66
C ASP A 27 -0.26 0.65 9.15
N LEU A 28 0.06 -0.34 8.31
CA LEU A 28 -0.07 -0.26 6.85
C LEU A 28 -1.52 -0.21 6.39
N ALA A 29 -2.43 -0.93 7.05
CA ALA A 29 -3.84 -0.88 6.74
C ALA A 29 -4.48 0.46 7.15
N HIS A 30 -4.04 1.03 8.28
CA HIS A 30 -4.46 2.37 8.67
C HIS A 30 -3.97 3.41 7.67
N PHE A 31 -2.71 3.31 7.23
CA PHE A 31 -2.17 4.13 6.14
C PHE A 31 -3.01 4.00 4.85
N LYS A 32 -3.37 2.78 4.44
CA LYS A 32 -4.27 2.54 3.29
C LYS A 32 -5.60 3.28 3.44
N ASN A 33 -6.22 3.22 4.63
CA ASN A 33 -7.50 3.87 4.88
C ASN A 33 -7.40 5.40 4.80
N LEU A 34 -6.37 5.99 5.40
CA LEU A 34 -6.14 7.43 5.35
C LEU A 34 -5.94 7.91 3.90
N LEU A 35 -5.19 7.14 3.10
CA LEU A 35 -5.00 7.45 1.69
C LEU A 35 -6.32 7.40 0.90
N ILE A 36 -7.16 6.39 1.13
CA ILE A 36 -8.48 6.30 0.51
C ILE A 36 -9.37 7.49 0.93
N LEU A 37 -9.34 7.89 2.20
CA LEU A 37 -10.10 9.03 2.70
C LEU A 37 -9.67 10.34 2.02
N LEU A 38 -8.36 10.59 1.93
CA LEU A 38 -7.80 11.74 1.23
C LEU A 38 -8.25 11.77 -0.24
N ILE A 39 -8.07 10.67 -0.97
CA ILE A 39 -8.43 10.57 -2.39
C ILE A 39 -9.94 10.79 -2.61
N ARG A 40 -10.79 10.25 -1.74
CA ARG A 40 -12.25 10.40 -1.86
C ARG A 40 -12.71 11.80 -1.54
N ARG A 41 -12.20 12.41 -0.47
CA ARG A 41 -12.53 13.79 -0.12
C ARG A 41 -12.06 14.76 -1.20
N TYR A 42 -10.89 14.51 -1.79
CA TYR A 42 -10.39 15.30 -2.91
C TYR A 42 -11.35 15.24 -4.10
N ARG A 43 -11.83 14.04 -4.45
CA ARG A 43 -12.85 13.85 -5.50
C ARG A 43 -14.16 14.60 -5.22
N GLU A 44 -14.61 14.61 -3.97
CA GLU A 44 -15.84 15.29 -3.56
C GLU A 44 -15.75 16.81 -3.77
N LEU A 45 -14.55 17.39 -3.59
CA LEU A 45 -14.33 18.83 -3.70
C LEU A 45 -13.97 19.29 -5.12
N TYR A 46 -13.11 18.53 -5.81
CA TYR A 46 -12.49 18.96 -7.07
C TYR A 46 -12.92 18.15 -8.29
N GLY A 47 -13.81 17.16 -8.11
CA GLY A 47 -14.43 16.45 -9.23
C GLY A 47 -13.53 15.40 -9.92
N TYR A 48 -12.31 15.14 -9.45
CA TYR A 48 -11.44 14.06 -9.95
C TYR A 48 -10.69 13.31 -8.84
N TYR A 49 -10.19 12.10 -9.17
CA TYR A 49 -9.38 11.30 -8.24
C TYR A 49 -7.89 11.53 -8.52
N PRO A 50 -7.07 11.98 -7.55
CA PRO A 50 -5.65 12.25 -7.77
C PRO A 50 -4.83 10.94 -7.70
N LEU A 51 -4.91 10.11 -8.74
CA LEU A 51 -4.39 8.73 -8.73
C LEU A 51 -2.99 8.57 -9.34
N ASN A 52 -2.28 9.65 -9.63
CA ASN A 52 -0.90 9.58 -10.11
C ASN A 52 0.03 9.13 -8.96
N PRO A 53 0.68 7.95 -9.03
CA PRO A 53 1.52 7.45 -7.95
C PRO A 53 2.66 8.41 -7.59
N SER A 54 3.26 9.09 -8.57
CA SER A 54 4.35 10.05 -8.35
C SER A 54 3.90 11.24 -7.51
N LEU A 55 2.70 11.77 -7.77
CA LEU A 55 2.12 12.86 -6.97
C LEU A 55 1.80 12.40 -5.55
N LEU A 56 1.19 11.22 -5.40
CA LEU A 56 0.87 10.63 -4.10
C LEU A 56 2.13 10.34 -3.27
N TYR A 57 3.24 9.93 -3.92
CA TYR A 57 4.54 9.84 -3.26
C TYR A 57 5.07 11.21 -2.85
N GLY A 58 4.94 12.20 -3.74
CA GLY A 58 5.34 13.59 -3.50
C GLY A 58 4.68 14.16 -2.24
N LEU A 59 3.39 13.88 -2.02
CA LEU A 59 2.66 14.34 -0.84
C LEU A 59 3.30 13.87 0.48
N LEU A 60 4.00 12.74 0.46
CA LEU A 60 4.64 12.14 1.62
C LEU A 60 6.14 12.41 1.69
N ALA A 61 6.73 12.93 0.61
CA ALA A 61 8.14 13.29 0.57
C ALA A 61 8.37 14.60 1.35
N LYS A 62 9.62 14.82 1.78
CA LYS A 62 10.02 16.13 2.33
C LYS A 62 10.00 17.20 1.23
N GLU A 63 10.43 16.79 0.03
CA GLU A 63 10.51 17.64 -1.15
C GLU A 63 10.09 16.81 -2.37
N TYR A 64 9.33 17.41 -3.28
CA TYR A 64 8.96 16.80 -4.54
C TYR A 64 9.86 17.30 -5.66
N LYS A 65 10.58 16.37 -6.31
CA LYS A 65 11.49 16.61 -7.43
C LYS A 65 11.04 15.90 -8.72
N GLY A 66 9.74 15.58 -8.81
CA GLY A 66 9.20 14.82 -9.92
C GLY A 66 8.87 15.72 -11.12
N LYS A 67 8.74 15.10 -12.29
CA LYS A 67 8.44 15.81 -13.55
C LYS A 67 7.11 16.58 -13.56
N TYR A 68 6.17 16.22 -12.70
CA TYR A 68 4.82 16.80 -12.65
C TYR A 68 4.73 17.95 -11.63
N GLN A 69 5.63 18.93 -11.69
CA GLN A 69 5.75 19.96 -10.64
C GLN A 69 4.51 20.86 -10.54
N ALA A 70 3.96 21.29 -11.68
CA ALA A 70 2.76 22.13 -11.72
C ALA A 70 1.55 21.41 -11.10
N GLU A 71 1.27 20.19 -11.57
CA GLU A 71 0.20 19.32 -11.04
C GLU A 71 0.38 19.04 -9.55
N PHE A 72 1.62 18.84 -9.09
CA PHE A 72 1.92 18.63 -7.68
C PHE A 72 1.62 19.88 -6.84
N ASN A 73 2.02 21.06 -7.31
CA ASN A 73 1.79 22.32 -6.60
C ASN A 73 0.29 22.63 -6.50
N GLU A 74 -0.46 22.40 -7.57
CA GLU A 74 -1.92 22.54 -7.57
C GLU A 74 -2.57 21.55 -6.60
N LEU A 75 -2.22 20.27 -6.68
CA LEU A 75 -2.70 19.23 -5.76
C LEU A 75 -2.44 19.61 -4.30
N LEU A 76 -1.23 20.08 -4.00
CA LEU A 76 -0.83 20.46 -2.65
C LEU A 76 -1.57 21.71 -2.19
N GLN A 77 -1.76 22.71 -3.04
CA GLN A 77 -2.55 23.91 -2.73
C GLN A 77 -4.01 23.56 -2.43
N ASN A 78 -4.63 22.75 -3.29
CA ASN A 78 -6.00 22.27 -3.09
C ASN A 78 -6.15 21.54 -1.75
N ILE A 79 -5.17 20.71 -1.37
CA ILE A 79 -5.17 20.06 -0.04
C ILE A 79 -5.05 21.08 1.10
N LYS A 80 -4.18 22.09 0.97
CA LYS A 80 -3.98 23.13 2.00
C LYS A 80 -5.22 24.03 2.19
N ASN A 81 -6.00 24.24 1.13
CA ASN A 81 -7.19 25.09 1.16
C ASN A 81 -8.40 24.43 1.84
N ASP A 82 -8.40 23.11 2.06
CA ASP A 82 -9.44 22.41 2.83
C ASP A 82 -8.85 21.83 4.12
N LYS A 83 -9.40 22.27 5.27
CA LYS A 83 -8.96 21.84 6.61
C LYS A 83 -8.95 20.32 6.77
N LYS A 84 -9.94 19.62 6.20
CA LYS A 84 -10.10 18.17 6.34
C LYS A 84 -9.10 17.39 5.48
N LEU A 85 -8.82 17.86 4.27
CA LEU A 85 -7.76 17.33 3.43
C LEU A 85 -6.38 17.53 4.06
N THR A 86 -6.14 18.69 4.65
CA THR A 86 -4.91 18.97 5.41
C THR A 86 -4.76 17.99 6.56
N GLU A 87 -5.80 17.82 7.38
CA GLU A 87 -5.81 16.85 8.48
C GLU A 87 -5.55 15.41 8.00
N PHE A 88 -6.17 15.00 6.89
CA PHE A 88 -5.91 13.68 6.31
C PHE A 88 -4.46 13.53 5.85
N LEU A 89 -3.87 14.55 5.24
CA LEU A 89 -2.48 14.52 4.80
C LEU A 89 -1.51 14.45 5.99
N GLU A 90 -1.75 15.23 7.04
CA GLU A 90 -0.94 15.22 8.27
C GLU A 90 -1.01 13.85 8.96
N ASN A 91 -2.21 13.31 9.13
CA ASN A 91 -2.41 11.95 9.66
C ASN A 91 -1.72 10.89 8.80
N LEU A 92 -1.77 11.03 7.47
CA LEU A 92 -1.12 10.10 6.54
C LEU A 92 0.41 10.16 6.67
N LYS A 93 0.99 11.36 6.80
CA LYS A 93 2.43 11.57 7.07
C LYS A 93 2.83 10.96 8.42
N ALA A 94 2.10 11.26 9.49
CA ALA A 94 2.35 10.70 10.81
C ALA A 94 2.27 9.16 10.80
N GLN A 95 1.32 8.60 10.06
CA GLN A 95 1.19 7.15 9.93
C GLN A 95 2.33 6.52 9.11
N LYS A 96 2.82 7.19 8.06
CA LYS A 96 4.04 6.78 7.34
C LYS A 96 5.23 6.69 8.29
N GLU A 97 5.41 7.68 9.16
CA GLU A 97 6.50 7.69 10.15
C GLU A 97 6.37 6.59 11.21
N LYS A 98 5.19 6.01 11.44
CA LYS A 98 5.04 4.80 12.28
C LYS A 98 5.41 3.50 11.55
N VAL A 99 5.23 3.47 10.24
CA VAL A 99 5.56 2.30 9.39
C VAL A 99 7.08 2.19 9.21
N GLU A 100 7.78 3.32 9.07
CA GLU A 100 9.26 3.41 8.95
C GLU A 100 9.84 2.48 7.87
N ASN A 101 9.07 2.23 6.81
CA ASN A 101 9.46 1.38 5.69
C ASN A 101 8.90 1.98 4.38
N PRO A 102 9.70 2.82 3.69
CA PRO A 102 9.26 3.51 2.49
C PRO A 102 8.78 2.57 1.38
N HIS A 103 9.36 1.39 1.24
CA HIS A 103 9.00 0.44 0.19
C HIS A 103 7.63 -0.20 0.42
N LEU A 104 7.28 -0.51 1.69
CA LEU A 104 5.94 -0.99 2.03
C LEU A 104 4.89 0.12 1.83
N VAL A 105 5.21 1.35 2.22
CA VAL A 105 4.35 2.53 1.95
C VAL A 105 4.12 2.70 0.45
N GLN A 106 5.17 2.59 -0.35
CA GLN A 106 5.08 2.67 -1.81
C GLN A 106 4.20 1.56 -2.40
N SER A 107 4.32 0.35 -1.88
CA SER A 107 3.47 -0.77 -2.29
C SER A 107 2.00 -0.51 -1.97
N VAL A 108 1.69 -0.02 -0.77
CA VAL A 108 0.30 0.30 -0.40
C VAL A 108 -0.30 1.38 -1.30
N ILE A 109 0.47 2.42 -1.65
CA ILE A 109 0.01 3.46 -2.60
C ILE A 109 -0.31 2.86 -3.97
N ARG A 110 0.59 2.03 -4.52
CA ARG A 110 0.34 1.34 -5.80
C ARG A 110 -0.90 0.47 -5.74
N ASN A 111 -1.09 -0.25 -4.63
CA ASN A 111 -2.27 -1.09 -4.43
C ASN A 111 -3.56 -0.26 -4.38
N VAL A 112 -3.57 0.90 -3.71
CA VAL A 112 -4.73 1.79 -3.71
C VAL A 112 -5.02 2.31 -5.10
N VAL A 113 -4.01 2.79 -5.85
CA VAL A 113 -4.19 3.25 -7.23
C VAL A 113 -4.74 2.14 -8.12
N ARG A 114 -4.21 0.92 -8.00
CA ARG A 114 -4.69 -0.28 -8.69
C ARG A 114 -6.14 -0.59 -8.34
N ASP A 115 -6.52 -0.52 -7.06
CA ASP A 115 -7.89 -0.75 -6.59
C ASP A 115 -8.88 0.27 -7.22
N PHE A 116 -8.51 1.54 -7.31
CA PHE A 116 -9.32 2.57 -8.00
C PHE A 116 -9.41 2.32 -9.51
N ASN A 117 -8.30 1.98 -10.17
CA ASN A 117 -8.29 1.67 -11.60
C ASN A 117 -9.16 0.45 -11.93
N ASN A 118 -9.11 -0.58 -11.09
CA ASN A 118 -9.99 -1.75 -11.21
C ASN A 118 -11.46 -1.38 -10.99
N TYR A 119 -11.76 -0.43 -10.09
CA TYR A 119 -13.09 0.12 -9.93
C TYR A 119 -13.59 0.79 -11.22
N PHE A 120 -12.79 1.65 -11.87
CA PHE A 120 -13.20 2.27 -13.15
C PHE A 120 -13.44 1.24 -14.24
N LYS A 121 -12.53 0.28 -14.42
CA LYS A 121 -12.72 -0.84 -15.37
C LYS A 121 -14.02 -1.61 -15.11
N SER A 122 -14.35 -1.81 -13.83
CA SER A 122 -15.59 -2.48 -13.45
C SER A 122 -16.82 -1.61 -13.73
N LEU A 123 -16.71 -0.30 -13.52
CA LEU A 123 -17.76 0.66 -13.80
C LEU A 123 -18.04 0.78 -15.31
N ASP A 124 -17.00 0.76 -16.15
CA ASP A 124 -17.15 0.80 -17.60
C ASP A 124 -17.84 -0.48 -18.11
N LYS A 125 -17.39 -1.65 -17.64
CA LYS A 125 -18.07 -2.92 -17.92
C LYS A 125 -19.53 -2.94 -17.43
N TYR A 126 -19.81 -2.32 -16.29
CA TYR A 126 -21.17 -2.20 -15.78
C TYR A 126 -22.04 -1.31 -16.69
N ARG A 127 -21.48 -0.24 -17.26
CA ARG A 127 -22.21 0.63 -18.21
C ARG A 127 -22.53 -0.11 -19.51
N GLU A 128 -21.62 -0.96 -19.99
CA GLU A 128 -21.84 -1.77 -21.19
C GLU A 128 -22.87 -2.90 -20.96
N LYS A 129 -22.77 -3.61 -19.82
CA LYS A 129 -23.56 -4.81 -19.51
C LYS A 129 -24.00 -4.84 -18.05
N PRO A 130 -24.98 -4.01 -17.64
CA PRO A 130 -25.44 -3.94 -16.25
C PRO A 130 -25.94 -5.30 -15.71
N GLU A 131 -26.53 -6.13 -16.56
CA GLU A 131 -27.12 -7.42 -16.24
C GLU A 131 -26.11 -8.45 -15.72
N LYS A 132 -24.81 -8.28 -16.05
CA LYS A 132 -23.73 -9.14 -15.55
C LYS A 132 -23.30 -8.84 -14.12
N PHE A 133 -23.85 -7.78 -13.51
CA PHE A 133 -23.48 -7.33 -12.19
C PHE A 133 -24.67 -7.42 -11.24
N LYS A 134 -24.41 -7.97 -10.04
CA LYS A 134 -25.42 -7.98 -8.96
C LYS A 134 -25.75 -6.58 -8.43
N ALA A 135 -24.82 -5.63 -8.58
CA ALA A 135 -24.99 -4.24 -8.16
C ALA A 135 -23.98 -3.33 -8.86
N LYS A 136 -24.28 -2.02 -8.89
CA LYS A 136 -23.37 -0.99 -9.39
C LYS A 136 -22.03 -1.02 -8.62
N PRO A 137 -20.87 -1.09 -9.32
CA PRO A 137 -19.56 -1.01 -8.71
C PRO A 137 -19.41 0.26 -7.85
N LYS A 138 -18.71 0.13 -6.72
CA LYS A 138 -18.45 1.24 -5.80
C LYS A 138 -16.94 1.48 -5.69
N PRO A 139 -16.50 2.74 -5.52
CA PRO A 139 -15.09 3.03 -5.32
C PRO A 139 -14.57 2.40 -4.02
N PRO A 140 -13.25 2.17 -3.90
CA PRO A 140 -12.62 1.68 -2.68
C PRO A 140 -13.09 2.46 -1.44
N LYS A 141 -13.38 1.73 -0.36
CA LYS A 141 -13.82 2.31 0.92
C LYS A 141 -12.86 1.94 2.05
N PRO A 142 -12.63 2.86 3.01
CA PRO A 142 -11.84 2.53 4.19
C PRO A 142 -12.55 1.43 5.00
N LYS A 143 -11.78 0.50 5.56
CA LYS A 143 -12.30 -0.59 6.41
C LYS A 143 -11.94 -0.33 7.86
N LYS A 144 -12.85 -0.59 8.82
CA LYS A 144 -12.49 -0.51 10.25
C LYS A 144 -11.41 -1.56 10.55
N LEU A 145 -10.37 -1.17 11.28
CA LEU A 145 -9.22 -2.04 11.56
C LEU A 145 -9.62 -3.34 12.28
N ARG A 146 -10.62 -3.27 13.17
CA ARG A 146 -11.19 -4.44 13.87
C ARG A 146 -11.81 -5.48 12.94
N TYR A 147 -12.13 -5.11 11.70
CA TYR A 147 -12.72 -6.00 10.69
C TYR A 147 -11.70 -6.47 9.64
N LEU A 148 -10.42 -6.15 9.81
CA LEU A 148 -9.36 -6.68 8.96
C LEU A 148 -8.95 -8.06 9.49
N MET A 149 -9.71 -9.08 9.11
CA MET A 149 -9.38 -10.48 9.35
C MET A 149 -8.14 -10.86 8.53
N ASP A 150 -8.11 -10.44 7.26
CA ASP A 150 -7.01 -10.68 6.33
C ASP A 150 -6.55 -9.36 5.69
N PHE A 151 -5.31 -8.98 5.95
CA PHE A 151 -4.63 -7.88 5.28
C PHE A 151 -3.26 -8.33 4.80
N SER A 152 -3.04 -8.23 3.49
CA SER A 152 -1.77 -8.53 2.86
C SER A 152 -1.17 -7.26 2.26
N VAL A 153 0.15 -7.20 2.26
CA VAL A 153 0.92 -6.16 1.58
C VAL A 153 1.95 -6.85 0.71
N GLU A 154 1.97 -6.48 -0.57
CA GLU A 154 2.95 -6.97 -1.53
C GLU A 154 4.30 -6.31 -1.22
N GLY A 155 5.35 -7.10 -1.07
CA GLY A 155 6.72 -6.61 -0.99
C GLY A 155 7.33 -6.42 -2.38
N ASN A 156 8.32 -5.53 -2.50
CA ASN A 156 9.25 -5.56 -3.64
C ASN A 156 10.61 -6.15 -3.21
N ALA A 157 11.52 -6.32 -4.16
CA ALA A 157 12.89 -6.79 -3.92
C ALA A 157 13.58 -6.13 -2.72
N ASN A 158 13.37 -4.82 -2.54
CA ASN A 158 14.06 -4.01 -1.55
C ASN A 158 13.63 -4.29 -0.10
N ILE A 159 12.55 -5.05 0.12
CA ILE A 159 12.16 -5.48 1.46
C ILE A 159 12.68 -6.88 1.84
N PHE A 160 13.29 -7.60 0.89
CA PHE A 160 13.78 -8.95 1.09
C PHE A 160 15.30 -9.01 0.91
N LYS A 161 15.97 -9.81 1.75
CA LYS A 161 17.39 -10.12 1.59
C LYS A 161 17.60 -11.61 1.88
N VAL A 162 18.49 -12.25 1.12
CA VAL A 162 18.94 -13.61 1.38
C VAL A 162 20.40 -13.53 1.83
N GLU A 163 20.71 -14.14 2.98
CA GLU A 163 22.06 -14.25 3.53
C GLU A 163 22.28 -15.70 3.93
N ASP A 164 23.18 -16.41 3.24
CA ASP A 164 23.51 -17.82 3.47
C ASP A 164 22.26 -18.72 3.62
N ASP A 165 21.98 -19.16 4.85
CA ASP A 165 20.87 -20.01 5.23
C ASP A 165 19.66 -19.21 5.78
N LYS A 166 19.56 -17.91 5.50
CA LYS A 166 18.53 -17.02 6.07
C LYS A 166 17.84 -16.20 5.00
N PHE A 167 16.51 -16.19 5.09
CA PHE A 167 15.65 -15.23 4.43
C PHE A 167 15.27 -14.11 5.41
N LEU A 168 15.54 -12.87 5.02
CA LEU A 168 15.32 -11.67 5.82
C LEU A 168 14.21 -10.84 5.19
N CYS A 169 13.20 -10.50 5.98
CA CYS A 169 12.13 -9.58 5.58
C CYS A 169 12.18 -8.31 6.43
N LYS A 170 12.34 -7.15 5.78
CA LYS A 170 12.43 -5.85 6.44
C LYS A 170 11.08 -5.46 7.03
N LEU A 171 11.04 -5.26 8.35
CA LEU A 171 9.89 -4.75 9.08
C LEU A 171 10.00 -3.21 9.24
N ARG A 172 9.64 -2.68 10.41
CA ARG A 172 9.81 -1.27 10.79
C ARG A 172 11.16 -1.00 11.47
N ASN A 173 11.65 0.24 11.42
CA ASN A 173 12.86 0.72 12.12
C ASN A 173 14.13 -0.06 11.74
N GLY A 174 14.24 -0.49 10.48
CA GLY A 174 15.38 -1.31 10.02
C GLY A 174 15.46 -2.71 10.64
N ARG A 175 14.45 -3.13 11.42
CA ARG A 175 14.38 -4.48 11.99
C ARG A 175 14.05 -5.50 10.91
N TRP A 176 14.53 -6.72 11.10
CA TRP A 176 14.33 -7.82 10.16
C TRP A 176 13.60 -8.99 10.84
N LEU A 177 12.63 -9.56 10.16
CA LEU A 177 12.16 -10.90 10.42
C LEU A 177 13.15 -11.87 9.79
N LYS A 178 13.87 -12.63 10.62
CA LYS A 178 14.82 -13.65 10.16
C LYS A 178 14.13 -15.00 10.08
N VAL A 179 14.25 -15.66 8.94
CA VAL A 179 13.68 -16.98 8.68
C VAL A 179 14.82 -17.91 8.27
N LYS A 180 15.11 -18.90 9.10
CA LYS A 180 16.12 -19.91 8.77
C LYS A 180 15.59 -20.81 7.67
N LEU A 181 16.37 -20.92 6.59
CA LEU A 181 16.13 -21.80 5.47
C LEU A 181 16.70 -23.20 5.78
N PRO A 182 16.13 -24.27 5.21
CA PRO A 182 16.71 -25.61 5.32
C PRO A 182 18.13 -25.67 4.77
N LYS A 183 19.01 -26.49 5.36
CA LYS A 183 20.41 -26.66 4.93
C LYS A 183 20.56 -27.01 3.43
N ASN A 184 19.57 -27.69 2.87
CA ASN A 184 19.54 -28.11 1.46
C ASN A 184 18.65 -27.21 0.58
N PHE A 185 18.40 -25.97 0.97
CA PHE A 185 17.59 -25.04 0.19
C PHE A 185 18.35 -24.55 -1.06
N ARG A 186 18.29 -25.34 -2.14
CA ARG A 186 19.00 -25.08 -3.42
C ARG A 186 18.17 -24.24 -4.41
N TYR A 187 17.23 -23.43 -3.93
CA TYR A 187 16.37 -22.62 -4.78
C TYR A 187 16.86 -21.18 -4.87
N LYS A 188 16.96 -20.66 -6.10
CA LYS A 188 17.15 -19.22 -6.32
C LYS A 188 15.88 -18.48 -5.92
N ILE A 189 15.97 -17.60 -4.93
CA ILE A 189 14.86 -16.73 -4.54
C ILE A 189 14.91 -15.49 -5.42
N THR A 190 13.87 -15.28 -6.21
CA THR A 190 13.67 -14.07 -7.01
C THR A 190 12.47 -13.32 -6.45
N SER A 191 12.63 -12.01 -6.21
CA SER A 191 11.56 -11.10 -5.80
C SER A 191 10.76 -10.56 -6.96
#